data_AF-A0A9E0U7G7-F1
#
_entry.id   AF-A0A9E0U7G7-F1
#
_cell.length_a   1.000
_cell.length_b   1.000
_cell.length_c   1.000
_cell.angle_alpha   90.00
_cell.angle_beta   90.00
_cell.angle_gamma   90.00
#
_symmetry.space_group_name_H-M   'P 1'
#
loop_
_entity.id
_entity.type
_entity.pdbx_description
1 polymer ?
#
loop_
_entity_poly.entity_id
_entity_poly.type
_entity_poly.pdbx_seq_one_letter_code
_entity_poly.pdbx_strand_id
1 'polypeptide(L)'
;MPILEKNGIPEYGLLPSTPYYYPVSEVNRKPAVVENINALAPELLELRVTGSAIVSLYINDFGSIDKVEIEESDFNFAARAAIIKEFGKMIFTPASKDNIQVHSKMRIEVMLQNTPAQLVDDPNQPPIPFW
;
A
#
# COMPACT_ATOMS: atom_id res chain seq x y z
N MET A 1 21.81 -27.40 52.40
CA MET A 1 21.19 -26.07 52.28
C MET A 1 20.01 -26.19 51.32
N PRO A 2 18.87 -25.53 51.58
CA PRO A 2 17.59 -25.85 50.96
C PRO A 2 17.32 -25.09 49.64
N ILE A 3 16.37 -25.67 48.91
CA ILE A 3 15.66 -25.28 47.69
C ILE A 3 15.15 -23.84 47.64
N LEU A 4 15.20 -23.23 46.45
CA LEU A 4 14.16 -22.33 45.95
C LEU A 4 13.90 -22.63 44.47
N GLU A 5 13.00 -23.57 44.24
CA GLU A 5 12.19 -23.64 43.03
C GLU A 5 11.31 -22.38 42.99
N LYS A 6 11.47 -21.56 41.94
CA LYS A 6 10.36 -20.75 41.46
C LYS A 6 10.50 -20.56 39.95
N ASN A 7 9.65 -21.31 39.24
CA ASN A 7 9.23 -21.10 37.87
C ASN A 7 10.28 -21.45 36.80
N GLY A 8 10.32 -22.73 36.46
CA GLY A 8 10.99 -23.23 35.25
C GLY A 8 10.32 -22.72 33.98
N ILE A 9 10.84 -21.62 33.46
CA ILE A 9 10.70 -21.27 32.04
C ILE A 9 12.11 -20.92 31.56
N PRO A 10 12.74 -21.71 30.68
CA PRO A 10 13.95 -21.25 30.03
C PRO A 10 13.54 -20.09 29.12
N GLU A 11 14.06 -18.89 29.39
CA GLU A 11 13.94 -17.70 28.55
C GLU A 11 14.72 -17.90 27.24
N TYR A 12 14.26 -18.81 26.39
CA TYR A 12 14.65 -18.83 24.98
C TYR A 12 13.82 -17.76 24.26
N GLY A 13 14.52 -16.75 23.74
CA GLY A 13 13.96 -15.53 23.19
C GLY A 13 12.86 -15.75 22.16
N LEU A 14 11.69 -15.21 22.45
CA LEU A 14 10.64 -14.94 21.48
C LEU A 14 10.73 -13.46 21.08
N LEU A 15 11.78 -13.08 20.36
CA LEU A 15 11.67 -11.90 19.52
C LEU A 15 10.82 -12.31 18.32
N PRO A 16 9.69 -11.65 18.02
CA PRO A 16 9.00 -11.89 16.77
C PRO A 16 10.00 -11.60 15.65
N SER A 17 10.39 -12.63 14.88
CA SER A 17 11.24 -12.45 13.72
C SER A 17 10.44 -11.64 12.71
N THR A 18 10.67 -10.33 12.66
CA THR A 18 10.03 -9.47 11.67
C THR A 18 10.41 -10.00 10.29
N PRO A 19 9.44 -10.34 9.42
CA PRO A 19 9.74 -10.91 8.12
C PRO A 19 10.64 -9.96 7.33
N TYR A 20 11.63 -10.52 6.65
CA TYR A 20 12.51 -9.75 5.78
C TYR A 20 11.83 -9.56 4.42
N TYR A 21 11.63 -8.30 4.03
CA TYR A 21 11.02 -7.95 2.74
C TYR A 21 12.09 -7.62 1.72
N TYR A 22 12.22 -8.46 0.69
CA TYR A 22 13.16 -8.21 -0.40
C TYR A 22 12.70 -7.03 -1.26
N PRO A 23 13.55 -6.04 -1.56
CA PRO A 23 13.21 -5.04 -2.56
C PRO A 23 12.98 -5.72 -3.91
N VAL A 24 12.05 -5.18 -4.71
CA VAL A 24 11.72 -5.75 -6.04
C VAL A 24 12.89 -5.84 -7.02
N SER A 25 14.00 -5.15 -6.75
CA SER A 25 15.27 -5.24 -7.48
C SER A 25 16.09 -6.50 -7.16
N GLU A 26 15.82 -7.16 -6.03
CA GLU A 26 16.58 -8.31 -5.51
C GLU A 26 15.86 -9.66 -5.67
N VAL A 27 14.69 -9.66 -6.29
CA VAL A 27 13.89 -10.86 -6.58
C VAL A 27 13.99 -11.19 -8.07
N ASN A 28 13.94 -12.49 -8.40
CA ASN A 28 13.99 -12.94 -9.80
C ASN A 28 12.63 -12.74 -10.49
N ARG A 29 11.54 -13.02 -9.78
CA ARG A 29 10.17 -12.76 -10.25
C ARG A 29 9.56 -11.66 -9.41
N LYS A 30 9.18 -10.57 -10.06
CA LYS A 30 8.56 -9.41 -9.41
C LYS A 30 7.09 -9.68 -9.11
N PRO A 31 6.54 -9.07 -8.05
CA PRO A 31 5.11 -9.09 -7.82
C PRO A 31 4.40 -8.33 -8.94
N ALA A 32 3.26 -8.84 -9.39
CA ALA A 32 2.44 -8.23 -10.42
C ALA A 32 1.02 -8.07 -9.89
N VAL A 33 0.37 -6.95 -10.20
CA VAL A 33 -0.99 -6.67 -9.73
C VAL A 33 -1.97 -7.69 -10.31
N VAL A 34 -2.70 -8.37 -9.43
CA VAL A 34 -3.83 -9.26 -9.77
C VAL A 34 -5.13 -8.52 -9.56
N GLU A 35 -5.25 -7.83 -8.42
CA GLU A 35 -6.38 -6.97 -8.09
C GLU A 35 -5.85 -5.58 -7.72
N ASN A 36 -6.37 -4.58 -8.43
CA ASN A 36 -5.95 -3.19 -8.27
C ASN A 36 -6.90 -2.42 -7.35
N ILE A 37 -6.48 -1.24 -6.90
CA ILE A 37 -7.35 -0.33 -6.14
C ILE A 37 -8.57 0.10 -6.96
N ASN A 38 -9.65 0.45 -6.26
CA ASN A 38 -10.76 1.15 -6.87
C ASN A 38 -10.51 2.66 -6.84
N ALA A 39 -10.00 3.22 -7.95
CA ALA A 39 -9.78 4.66 -8.07
C ALA A 39 -11.07 5.50 -7.94
N LEU A 40 -12.25 4.87 -8.10
CA LEU A 40 -13.56 5.49 -7.92
C LEU A 40 -14.16 5.21 -6.54
N ALA A 41 -13.36 4.69 -5.59
CA ALA A 41 -13.80 4.55 -4.22
C ALA A 41 -14.23 5.92 -3.67
N PRO A 42 -15.39 6.03 -2.99
CA PRO A 42 -15.86 7.30 -2.43
C PRO A 42 -14.81 7.99 -1.56
N GLU A 43 -14.04 7.19 -0.82
CA GLU A 43 -12.97 7.65 0.07
C GLU A 43 -11.81 8.35 -0.66
N LEU A 44 -11.59 8.05 -1.94
CA LEU A 44 -10.62 8.73 -2.79
C LEU A 44 -11.26 9.91 -3.54
N LEU A 45 -12.52 9.77 -3.99
CA LEU A 45 -13.25 10.81 -4.72
C LEU A 45 -13.59 12.04 -3.88
N GLU A 46 -13.83 11.85 -2.58
CA GLU A 46 -14.10 12.95 -1.65
C GLU A 46 -12.85 13.75 -1.28
N LEU A 47 -11.65 13.25 -1.62
CA LEU A 47 -10.39 13.93 -1.35
C LEU A 47 -10.22 15.11 -2.31
N ARG A 48 -10.48 16.31 -1.82
CA ARG A 48 -10.15 17.57 -2.52
C ARG A 48 -8.67 17.91 -2.37
N VAL A 49 -7.79 17.00 -2.77
CA VAL A 49 -6.33 17.18 -2.70
C VAL A 49 -5.69 16.90 -4.04
N THR A 50 -4.67 17.68 -4.35
CA THR A 50 -3.76 17.44 -5.48
C THR A 50 -2.35 17.37 -4.92
N GLY A 51 -1.56 16.39 -5.36
CA GLY A 51 -0.18 16.22 -4.91
C GLY A 51 0.32 14.80 -5.17
N SER A 52 1.52 14.50 -4.68
CA SER A 52 2.07 13.15 -4.74
C SER A 52 2.45 12.60 -3.37
N ALA A 53 2.62 11.28 -3.32
CA ALA A 53 3.17 10.57 -2.20
C ALA A 53 4.04 9.42 -2.68
N ILE A 54 5.12 9.18 -1.95
CA ILE A 54 5.91 7.97 -2.09
C ILE A 54 5.37 6.93 -1.11
N VAL A 55 4.92 5.80 -1.64
CA VAL A 55 4.28 4.73 -0.89
C VAL A 55 5.09 3.44 -1.02
N SER A 56 5.38 2.83 0.12
CA SER A 56 6.01 1.52 0.23
C SER A 56 4.95 0.47 0.56
N LEU A 57 4.80 -0.49 -0.36
CA LEU A 57 3.93 -1.64 -0.24
C LEU A 57 4.74 -2.85 0.22
N TYR A 58 4.35 -3.42 1.36
CA TYR A 58 4.93 -4.63 1.93
C TYR A 58 4.02 -5.79 1.58
N ILE A 59 4.44 -6.60 0.61
CA ILE A 59 3.68 -7.70 0.02
C ILE A 59 4.21 -9.01 0.59
N ASN A 60 3.34 -9.87 1.10
CA ASN A 60 3.73 -11.17 1.64
C ASN A 60 3.94 -12.22 0.55
N ASP A 61 4.38 -13.41 0.97
CA ASP A 61 4.64 -14.56 0.13
C ASP A 61 3.38 -15.18 -0.50
N PHE A 62 2.17 -14.78 -0.05
CA PHE A 62 0.90 -15.12 -0.70
C PHE A 62 0.44 -14.05 -1.72
N GLY A 63 1.12 -12.91 -1.76
CA GLY A 63 0.78 -11.80 -2.64
C GLY A 63 -0.23 -10.81 -2.06
N SER A 64 -0.60 -10.91 -0.78
CA SER A 64 -1.40 -9.89 -0.08
C SER A 64 -0.51 -8.80 0.51
N ILE A 65 -1.08 -7.62 0.77
CA ILE A 65 -0.36 -6.55 1.45
C ILE A 65 -0.45 -6.72 2.97
N ASP A 66 0.70 -6.87 3.62
CA ASP A 66 0.82 -6.87 5.08
C ASP A 66 0.83 -5.45 5.65
N LYS A 67 1.46 -4.51 4.93
CA LYS A 67 1.60 -3.12 5.36
C LYS A 67 1.68 -2.16 4.17
N VAL A 68 1.04 -1.00 4.32
CA VAL A 68 1.27 0.17 3.47
C VAL A 68 1.92 1.25 4.33
N GLU A 69 3.04 1.80 3.86
CA GLU A 69 3.76 2.88 4.52
C GLU A 69 3.90 4.07 3.58
N ILE A 70 3.53 5.26 4.04
CA ILE A 70 3.73 6.50 3.29
C ILE A 70 5.05 7.10 3.76
N GLU A 71 6.05 7.12 2.88
CA GLU A 71 7.40 7.62 3.19
C GLU A 71 7.48 9.14 3.12
N GLU A 72 6.90 9.72 2.06
CA GLU A 72 6.85 11.15 1.80
C GLU A 72 5.50 11.48 1.18
N SER A 73 4.88 12.61 1.57
CA SER A 73 3.57 12.97 1.04
C SER A 73 3.16 14.40 1.36
N ASP A 74 2.62 15.07 0.34
CA ASP A 74 1.95 16.38 0.46
C ASP A 74 0.52 16.27 1.00
N PHE A 75 0.03 15.05 1.21
CA PHE A 75 -1.36 14.79 1.60
C PHE A 75 -1.60 15.03 3.08
N ASN A 76 -2.81 15.50 3.41
CA ASN A 76 -3.29 15.59 4.77
C ASN A 76 -3.58 14.19 5.37
N PHE A 77 -3.84 14.14 6.68
CA PHE A 77 -4.07 12.88 7.39
C PHE A 77 -5.21 12.03 6.80
N ALA A 78 -6.32 12.66 6.38
CA ALA A 78 -7.47 11.96 5.82
C ALA A 78 -7.14 11.28 4.49
N ALA A 79 -6.47 12.01 3.58
CA ALA A 79 -6.04 11.47 2.30
C ALA A 79 -5.00 10.34 2.47
N ARG A 80 -4.08 10.47 3.42
CA ARG A 80 -3.13 9.39 3.77
C ARG A 80 -3.85 8.13 4.23
N ALA A 81 -4.85 8.27 5.10
CA ALA A 81 -5.64 7.14 5.60
C ALA A 81 -6.43 6.44 4.48
N ALA A 82 -7.06 7.21 3.58
CA ALA A 82 -7.78 6.67 2.43
C ALA A 82 -6.84 5.90 1.47
N ILE A 83 -5.66 6.45 1.18
CA ILE A 83 -4.63 5.76 0.37
C ILE A 83 -4.22 4.45 1.04
N ILE A 84 -3.85 4.47 2.33
CA ILE A 84 -3.45 3.26 3.06
C ILE A 84 -4.55 2.19 2.98
N LYS A 85 -5.80 2.60 3.16
CA LYS A 85 -6.95 1.69 3.15
C LYS A 85 -7.23 1.09 1.78
N GLU A 86 -7.17 1.88 0.72
CA GLU A 86 -7.41 1.37 -0.64
C GLU A 86 -6.24 0.51 -1.13
N PHE A 87 -5.00 0.96 -0.96
CA PHE A 87 -3.83 0.18 -1.35
C PHE A 87 -3.71 -1.11 -0.54
N GLY A 88 -4.12 -1.13 0.73
CA GLY A 88 -4.14 -2.35 1.55
C GLY A 88 -5.05 -3.46 1.02
N LYS A 89 -5.96 -3.17 0.08
CA LYS A 89 -6.85 -4.17 -0.56
C LYS A 89 -6.24 -4.81 -1.80
N MET A 90 -5.12 -4.30 -2.31
CA MET A 90 -4.52 -4.83 -3.52
C MET A 90 -4.02 -6.27 -3.32
N ILE A 91 -4.17 -7.07 -4.37
CA ILE A 91 -3.65 -8.43 -4.44
C ILE A 91 -2.63 -8.50 -5.58
N PHE A 92 -1.52 -9.18 -5.31
CA PHE A 92 -0.42 -9.39 -6.24
C PHE A 92 -0.18 -10.87 -6.47
N THR A 93 0.49 -11.20 -7.56
CA THR A 93 1.23 -12.46 -7.63
C THR A 93 2.42 -12.35 -6.68
N PRO A 94 2.75 -13.38 -5.89
CA PRO A 94 3.87 -13.31 -4.98
C PRO A 94 5.20 -13.15 -5.72
N ALA A 95 6.13 -12.43 -5.10
CA ALA A 95 7.49 -12.34 -5.59
C ALA A 95 8.20 -13.68 -5.42
N SER A 96 9.22 -13.94 -6.24
CA SER A 96 10.04 -15.15 -6.08
C SER A 96 11.52 -14.85 -6.21
N LYS A 97 12.30 -15.43 -5.28
CA LYS A 97 13.76 -15.41 -5.30
C LYS A 97 14.26 -16.84 -5.28
N ASP A 98 15.11 -17.19 -6.24
CA ASP A 98 15.62 -18.56 -6.44
C ASP A 98 14.49 -19.61 -6.46
N ASN A 99 13.37 -19.27 -7.11
CA ASN A 99 12.15 -20.08 -7.23
C ASN A 99 11.39 -20.33 -5.91
N ILE A 100 11.71 -19.61 -4.84
CA ILE A 100 11.01 -19.61 -3.56
C ILE A 100 10.14 -18.35 -3.47
N GLN A 101 8.88 -18.49 -3.03
CA GLN A 101 8.02 -17.34 -2.77
C GLN A 101 8.53 -16.58 -1.54
N VAL A 102 8.64 -15.26 -1.66
CA VAL A 102 9.23 -14.42 -0.61
C VAL A 102 8.40 -13.16 -0.40
N HIS A 103 8.45 -12.64 0.83
CA HIS A 103 7.98 -11.29 1.12
C HIS A 103 8.78 -10.28 0.30
N SER A 104 8.09 -9.26 -0.23
CA SER A 104 8.71 -8.23 -1.06
C SER A 104 8.24 -6.83 -0.70
N LYS A 105 9.13 -5.86 -0.85
CA LYS A 105 8.86 -4.43 -0.69
C LYS A 105 8.91 -3.75 -2.06
N MET A 106 7.82 -3.08 -2.41
CA MET A 106 7.71 -2.28 -3.62
C MET A 106 7.48 -0.82 -3.28
N ARG A 107 8.27 0.08 -3.86
CA ARG A 107 8.13 1.53 -3.71
C ARG A 107 7.46 2.10 -4.96
N ILE A 108 6.40 2.86 -4.79
CA ILE A 108 5.64 3.49 -5.87
C ILE A 108 5.43 4.98 -5.58
N GLU A 109 5.24 5.75 -6.64
CA GLU A 109 4.75 7.12 -6.54
C GLU A 109 3.25 7.12 -6.85
N VAL A 110 2.47 7.73 -5.95
CA VAL A 110 1.03 7.91 -6.09
C VAL A 110 0.77 9.39 -6.31
N MET A 111 0.09 9.72 -7.40
CA MET A 111 -0.33 11.09 -7.69
C MET A 111 -1.85 11.17 -7.58
N LEU A 112 -2.33 12.10 -6.76
CA LEU A 112 -3.74 12.48 -6.74
C LEU A 112 -3.87 13.78 -7.52
N GLN A 113 -4.79 13.77 -8.47
CA GLN A 113 -5.19 14.97 -9.19
C GLN A 113 -6.66 15.20 -8.88
N ASN A 114 -6.98 16.40 -8.39
CA ASN A 114 -8.35 16.85 -8.34
C ASN A 114 -8.80 17.05 -9.79
N THR A 115 -9.34 16.00 -10.42
CA THR A 115 -10.03 16.16 -11.69
C THR A 115 -11.19 17.09 -11.37
N PRO A 116 -11.23 18.34 -11.89
CA PRO A 116 -12.46 19.10 -11.82
C PRO A 116 -13.50 18.19 -12.45
N ALA A 117 -14.62 17.94 -11.76
CA ALA A 117 -15.72 17.17 -12.30
C ALA A 117 -15.96 17.69 -13.73
N GLN A 118 -15.47 16.96 -14.74
CA GLN A 118 -15.59 17.41 -16.11
C GLN A 118 -17.07 17.31 -16.39
N LEU A 119 -17.70 18.48 -16.48
CA LEU A 119 -18.75 18.73 -17.45
C LEU A 119 -19.76 17.58 -17.47
N VAL A 120 -20.35 17.30 -16.31
CA VAL A 120 -21.64 16.59 -16.28
C VAL A 120 -22.62 17.52 -16.97
N ASP A 121 -22.71 17.36 -18.29
CA ASP A 121 -23.82 17.73 -19.16
C ASP A 121 -24.80 18.67 -18.45
N ASP A 122 -24.42 19.93 -18.25
CA ASP A 122 -25.37 20.93 -17.80
C ASP A 122 -26.17 21.26 -19.05
N PRO A 123 -27.46 20.89 -19.14
CA PRO A 123 -28.26 21.13 -20.34
C PRO A 123 -28.45 22.63 -20.63
N ASN A 124 -28.01 23.52 -19.74
CA ASN A 124 -28.03 24.96 -19.91
C ASN A 124 -26.64 25.56 -20.21
N GLN A 125 -25.59 24.76 -20.37
CA GLN A 125 -24.29 25.28 -20.79
C GLN A 125 -24.35 25.67 -22.28
N PRO A 126 -24.17 26.96 -22.63
CA PRO A 126 -24.16 27.36 -24.03
C PRO A 126 -22.99 26.72 -24.77
N PRO A 127 -23.15 26.39 -26.06
CA PRO A 127 -22.09 25.77 -26.86
C PRO A 127 -20.85 26.67 -26.86
N ILE A 128 -19.70 26.04 -26.62
CA ILE A 128 -18.40 26.73 -26.62
C ILE A 128 -18.17 27.24 -28.04
N PRO A 129 -18.00 28.55 -28.27
CA PRO A 129 -17.79 29.07 -29.61
C PRO A 129 -16.41 28.65 -30.13
N PHE A 130 -16.39 27.99 -31.30
CA PHE A 130 -15.15 27.70 -32.03
C PHE A 130 -14.74 28.95 -32.82
N TRP A 131 -13.78 29.71 -32.29
CA TRP A 131 -13.13 30.83 -32.96
C TRP A 131 -11.62 30.60 -32.92
#